data_AF-A0A7K0ZTY8-F1
#
_entry.id   AF-A0A7K0ZTY8-F1
#
_cell.length_a   1.000
_cell.length_b   1.000
_cell.length_c   1.000
_cell.angle_alpha   90.00
_cell.angle_beta   90.00
_cell.angle_gamma   90.00
#
_symmetry.space_group_name_H-M   'P 1'
#
loop_
_entity.id
_entity.type
_entity.pdbx_description
1 polymer ?
#
loop_
_entity_poly.entity_id
_entity_poly.type
_entity_poly.pdbx_seq_one_letter_code
_entity_poly.pdbx_strand_id
1 'polypeptide(L)'
;QRITEMVPQLAGEEASFIGVDGCGAPAHALSLTGLARAFRSVALAPSSSAAGQVATAIRQHPEMLGGPTRDITLLIQGVPGLMGKDGAEGVFAIALPDGRAIALKISDGANRARPPVMKFALQALGVDVSAVDPRAFDSVIFGHGKPVGSVRVTATL
;
A
#
# COMPACT_ATOMS: atom_id res chain seq x y z
N GLN A 1 -0.13 3.73 -23.79
CA GLN A 1 -0.28 5.19 -23.93
C GLN A 1 -1.01 5.79 -22.73
N ARG A 2 -2.31 5.54 -22.52
CA ARG A 2 -3.09 6.14 -21.41
C ARG A 2 -2.52 5.92 -19.99
N ILE A 3 -2.03 4.73 -19.67
CA ILE A 3 -1.43 4.47 -18.34
C ILE A 3 -0.22 5.37 -18.11
N THR A 4 0.63 5.51 -19.13
CA THR A 4 1.85 6.33 -19.09
C THR A 4 1.57 7.83 -19.01
N GLU A 5 0.42 8.28 -19.48
CA GLU A 5 -0.02 9.67 -19.32
C GLU A 5 -0.63 9.92 -17.94
N MET A 6 -1.43 8.98 -17.44
CA MET A 6 -2.17 9.14 -16.18
C MET A 6 -1.28 9.04 -14.94
N VAL A 7 -0.29 8.15 -14.93
CA VAL A 7 0.54 7.92 -13.73
C VAL A 7 1.29 9.20 -13.32
N PRO A 8 2.00 9.91 -14.21
CA PRO A 8 2.64 11.18 -13.88
C PRO A 8 1.66 12.26 -13.41
N GLN A 9 0.45 12.33 -13.99
CA GLN A 9 -0.58 13.28 -13.57
C GLN A 9 -1.08 13.02 -12.15
N LEU A 10 -1.37 11.74 -11.84
CA LEU A 10 -1.81 11.32 -10.50
C LEU A 10 -0.70 11.52 -9.47
N ALA A 11 0.53 11.16 -9.86
CA ALA A 11 1.71 11.32 -9.03
C ALA A 11 2.09 12.78 -8.86
N GLY A 12 1.78 13.65 -9.83
CA GLY A 12 2.23 15.04 -9.91
C GLY A 12 3.75 15.19 -10.10
N GLU A 13 4.38 14.21 -10.75
CA GLU A 13 5.79 14.23 -11.16
C GLU A 13 5.98 13.30 -12.36
N GLU A 14 7.00 13.58 -13.17
CA GLU A 14 7.40 12.67 -14.24
C GLU A 14 8.07 11.42 -13.68
N ALA A 15 7.81 10.28 -14.32
CA ALA A 15 8.53 9.06 -14.01
C ALA A 15 9.98 9.18 -14.47
N SER A 16 10.94 8.87 -13.60
CA SER A 16 12.37 8.92 -13.95
C SER A 16 12.79 7.82 -14.92
N PHE A 17 12.01 6.74 -14.96
CA PHE A 17 12.21 5.58 -15.83
C PHE A 17 10.89 4.82 -15.98
N ILE A 18 10.72 4.12 -17.10
CA ILE A 18 9.60 3.20 -17.33
C ILE A 18 10.17 1.82 -17.64
N GLY A 19 10.01 0.90 -16.71
CA GLY A 19 10.48 -0.48 -16.83
C GLY A 19 9.43 -1.44 -17.40
N VAL A 20 9.91 -2.65 -17.69
CA VAL A 20 9.10 -3.81 -18.06
C VAL A 20 9.38 -4.91 -17.04
N ASP A 21 8.35 -5.30 -16.28
CA ASP A 21 8.44 -6.27 -15.17
C ASP A 21 7.77 -7.62 -15.48
N GLY A 22 7.21 -7.77 -16.68
CA GLY A 22 6.50 -8.98 -17.12
C GLY A 22 5.03 -9.07 -16.68
N CYS A 23 4.51 -8.08 -15.95
CA CYS A 23 3.10 -8.07 -15.50
C CYS A 23 2.13 -7.46 -16.53
N GLY A 24 2.63 -6.94 -17.66
CA GLY A 24 1.83 -6.47 -18.79
C GLY A 24 1.45 -4.99 -18.79
N ALA A 25 1.82 -4.24 -17.74
CA ALA A 25 1.69 -2.77 -17.69
C ALA A 25 3.07 -2.10 -17.58
N PRO A 26 3.23 -0.83 -18.02
CA PRO A 26 4.48 -0.11 -17.83
C PRO A 26 4.75 0.17 -16.35
N ALA A 27 5.96 -0.13 -15.87
CA ALA A 27 6.37 0.05 -14.48
C ALA A 27 7.08 1.40 -14.29
N HIS A 28 6.37 2.39 -13.76
CA HIS A 28 6.87 3.76 -13.62
C HIS A 28 7.71 3.89 -12.35
N ALA A 29 8.97 4.33 -12.49
CA ALA A 29 9.81 4.69 -11.36
C ALA A 29 9.42 6.09 -10.87
N LEU A 30 8.89 6.15 -9.64
CA LEU A 30 8.47 7.38 -8.96
C LEU A 30 9.21 7.53 -7.64
N SER A 31 9.28 8.75 -7.12
CA SER A 31 9.62 9.00 -5.72
C SER A 31 8.53 8.41 -4.81
N LEU A 32 8.87 8.15 -3.53
CA LEU A 32 7.86 7.72 -2.55
C LEU A 32 6.77 8.78 -2.36
N THR A 33 7.13 10.06 -2.41
CA THR A 33 6.16 11.16 -2.34
C THR A 33 5.24 11.17 -3.55
N GLY A 34 5.76 10.97 -4.76
CA GLY A 34 4.98 10.81 -5.99
C GLY A 34 4.02 9.63 -5.93
N LEU A 35 4.50 8.48 -5.45
CA LEU A 35 3.66 7.29 -5.27
C LEU A 35 2.55 7.52 -4.25
N ALA A 36 2.85 8.15 -3.10
CA ALA A 36 1.85 8.51 -2.11
C ALA A 36 0.81 9.49 -2.67
N ARG A 37 1.24 10.49 -3.45
CA ARG A 37 0.34 11.43 -4.15
C ARG A 37 -0.54 10.71 -5.17
N ALA A 38 -0.01 9.76 -5.94
CA ALA A 38 -0.80 8.98 -6.90
C ALA A 38 -1.93 8.22 -6.20
N PHE A 39 -1.62 7.53 -5.10
CA PHE A 39 -2.62 6.81 -4.30
C PHE A 39 -3.64 7.76 -3.66
N ARG A 40 -3.18 8.89 -3.14
CA ARG A 40 -4.04 9.96 -2.62
C ARG A 40 -5.02 10.47 -3.67
N SER A 41 -4.53 10.74 -4.89
CA SER A 41 -5.35 11.23 -6.00
C SER A 41 -6.46 10.24 -6.35
N VAL A 42 -6.18 8.94 -6.33
CA VAL A 42 -7.18 7.88 -6.56
C VAL A 42 -8.18 7.80 -5.40
N ALA A 43 -7.72 7.83 -4.15
CA ALA A 43 -8.59 7.73 -2.98
C ALA A 43 -9.58 8.89 -2.83
N LEU A 44 -9.21 10.08 -3.31
CA LEU A 44 -10.00 11.31 -3.28
C LEU A 44 -10.86 11.52 -4.54
N ALA A 45 -10.67 10.72 -5.57
CA ALA A 45 -11.39 10.90 -6.82
C ALA A 45 -12.90 10.70 -6.64
N PRO A 46 -13.75 11.50 -7.33
CA PRO A 46 -15.20 11.29 -7.29
C PRO A 46 -15.56 9.86 -7.69
N SER A 47 -16.50 9.23 -6.99
CA SER A 47 -16.90 7.83 -7.24
C SER A 47 -17.40 7.57 -8.65
N SER A 48 -17.90 8.60 -9.34
CA SER A 48 -18.31 8.54 -10.74
C SER A 48 -17.14 8.50 -11.73
N SER A 49 -15.94 8.94 -11.33
CA SER A 49 -14.74 8.90 -12.17
C SER A 49 -14.13 7.50 -12.23
N ALA A 50 -13.34 7.22 -13.27
CA ALA A 50 -12.64 5.94 -13.39
C ALA A 50 -11.74 5.63 -12.17
N ALA A 51 -11.03 6.64 -11.64
CA ALA A 51 -10.19 6.48 -10.45
C ALA A 51 -11.03 6.20 -9.19
N GLY A 52 -12.16 6.90 -9.02
CA GLY A 52 -13.06 6.67 -7.89
C GLY A 52 -13.76 5.31 -7.96
N GLN A 53 -14.07 4.81 -9.16
CA GLN A 53 -14.56 3.44 -9.37
C GLN A 53 -13.52 2.40 -8.94
N VAL A 54 -12.25 2.60 -9.27
CA VAL A 54 -11.15 1.74 -8.81
C VAL A 54 -11.03 1.77 -7.29
N ALA A 55 -11.04 2.96 -6.67
CA ALA A 55 -10.98 3.08 -5.21
C ALA A 55 -12.17 2.38 -4.54
N THR A 56 -13.37 2.50 -5.10
CA THR A 56 -14.59 1.84 -4.61
C THR A 56 -14.47 0.33 -4.72
N ALA A 57 -14.02 -0.19 -5.88
CA ALA A 57 -13.83 -1.62 -6.09
C ALA A 57 -12.79 -2.22 -5.13
N ILE A 58 -11.67 -1.53 -4.90
CA ILE A 58 -10.63 -1.96 -3.94
C ILE A 58 -11.22 -2.08 -2.53
N ARG A 59 -12.02 -1.10 -2.09
CA ARG A 59 -12.64 -1.09 -0.76
C ARG A 59 -13.70 -2.15 -0.59
N GLN A 60 -14.49 -2.41 -1.64
CA GLN A 60 -15.60 -3.36 -1.61
C GLN A 60 -15.14 -4.82 -1.78
N HIS A 61 -14.03 -5.03 -2.50
CA HIS A 61 -13.53 -6.35 -2.86
C HIS A 61 -12.01 -6.50 -2.62
N PRO A 62 -11.51 -6.24 -1.39
CA PRO A 62 -10.07 -6.30 -1.10
C PRO A 62 -9.47 -7.70 -1.31
N GLU A 63 -10.26 -8.76 -1.16
CA GLU A 63 -9.84 -10.13 -1.45
C GLU A 63 -9.53 -10.36 -2.95
N MET A 64 -10.15 -9.62 -3.86
CA MET A 64 -9.80 -9.67 -5.29
C MET A 64 -8.48 -8.95 -5.59
N LEU A 65 -8.01 -8.11 -4.67
CA LEU A 65 -6.77 -7.35 -4.79
C LEU A 65 -5.56 -8.14 -4.23
N GLY A 66 -5.70 -8.66 -3.01
CA GLY A 66 -4.63 -9.31 -2.25
C GLY A 66 -4.88 -10.78 -1.92
N GLY A 67 -6.05 -11.33 -2.24
CA GLY A 67 -6.48 -12.60 -1.64
C GLY A 67 -6.86 -12.41 -0.16
N PRO A 68 -7.34 -13.47 0.50
CA PRO A 68 -8.03 -13.35 1.80
C PRO A 68 -7.11 -13.10 3.00
N THR A 69 -5.79 -13.26 2.85
CA THR A 69 -4.86 -13.33 3.99
C THR A 69 -3.76 -12.28 3.97
N ARG A 70 -3.55 -11.55 2.87
CA ARG A 70 -2.49 -10.54 2.80
C ARG A 70 -2.82 -9.35 3.69
N ASP A 71 -1.78 -8.76 4.24
CA ASP A 71 -1.83 -7.53 5.05
C ASP A 71 -2.66 -6.41 4.40
N ILE A 72 -2.52 -6.15 3.10
CA ILE A 72 -3.33 -5.13 2.41
C ILE A 72 -4.83 -5.40 2.49
N THR A 73 -5.24 -6.66 2.34
CA THR A 73 -6.65 -7.04 2.42
C THR A 73 -7.19 -6.78 3.82
N LEU A 74 -6.45 -7.24 4.83
CA LEU A 74 -6.82 -7.07 6.24
C LEU A 74 -6.84 -5.59 6.66
N LEU A 75 -5.90 -4.78 6.13
CA LEU A 75 -5.88 -3.33 6.34
C LEU A 75 -7.11 -2.64 5.74
N ILE A 76 -7.49 -2.97 4.50
CA ILE A 76 -8.67 -2.39 3.85
C ILE A 76 -9.94 -2.79 4.62
N GLN A 77 -10.03 -4.03 5.09
CA GLN A 77 -11.17 -4.51 5.88
C GLN A 77 -11.28 -3.83 7.25
N GLY A 78 -10.14 -3.53 7.89
CA GLY A 78 -10.11 -2.99 9.25
C GLY A 78 -10.01 -1.47 9.37
N VAL A 79 -9.61 -0.75 8.32
CA VAL A 79 -9.50 0.72 8.33
C VAL A 79 -10.55 1.33 7.39
N PRO A 80 -11.58 2.02 7.93
CA PRO A 80 -12.66 2.58 7.11
C PRO A 80 -12.17 3.48 5.98
N GLY A 81 -12.58 3.15 4.76
CA GLY A 81 -12.25 3.93 3.56
C GLY A 81 -10.82 3.80 3.06
N LEU A 82 -9.95 3.03 3.72
CA LEU A 82 -8.59 2.77 3.25
C LEU A 82 -8.64 2.05 1.91
N MET A 83 -7.84 2.54 0.97
CA MET A 83 -7.46 1.80 -0.22
C MET A 83 -5.95 1.69 -0.24
N GLY A 84 -5.43 0.63 -0.86
CA GLY A 84 -3.99 0.50 -1.03
C GLY A 84 -3.64 -0.59 -2.01
N LYS A 85 -2.35 -0.79 -2.19
CA LYS A 85 -1.80 -1.93 -2.90
C LYS A 85 -0.39 -2.17 -2.38
N ASP A 86 -0.13 -3.44 -2.15
CA ASP A 86 1.19 -3.93 -1.87
C ASP A 86 1.90 -4.34 -3.18
N GLY A 87 3.20 -4.04 -3.26
CA GLY A 87 4.01 -4.24 -4.46
C GLY A 87 5.10 -5.28 -4.26
N ALA A 88 5.76 -5.63 -5.37
CA ALA A 88 7.01 -6.37 -5.34
C ALA A 88 8.12 -5.54 -4.67
N GLU A 89 9.22 -6.20 -4.29
CA GLU A 89 10.41 -5.55 -3.77
C GLU A 89 10.14 -4.61 -2.57
N GLY A 90 9.25 -5.02 -1.65
CA GLY A 90 9.01 -4.30 -0.40
C GLY A 90 8.35 -2.93 -0.57
N VAL A 91 7.70 -2.66 -1.71
CA VAL A 91 6.90 -1.45 -1.94
C VAL A 91 5.49 -1.63 -1.37
N PHE A 92 4.94 -0.59 -0.77
CA PHE A 92 3.54 -0.56 -0.33
C PHE A 92 3.02 0.87 -0.39
N ALA A 93 1.84 1.11 -0.96
CA ALA A 93 1.16 2.39 -0.81
C ALA A 93 -0.30 2.26 -0.38
N ILE A 94 -0.75 3.20 0.44
CA ILE A 94 -2.14 3.34 0.91
C ILE A 94 -2.59 4.79 0.86
N ALA A 95 -3.90 5.00 0.83
CA ALA A 95 -4.51 6.31 1.00
C ALA A 95 -5.90 6.22 1.63
N LEU A 96 -6.26 7.28 2.34
CA LEU A 96 -7.54 7.48 3.02
C LEU A 96 -8.38 8.55 2.29
N PRO A 97 -9.71 8.55 2.48
CA PRO A 97 -10.61 9.50 1.82
C PRO A 97 -10.47 10.94 2.35
N ASP A 98 -9.72 11.16 3.43
CA ASP A 98 -9.37 12.49 3.95
C ASP A 98 -8.04 13.03 3.40
N GLY A 99 -7.39 12.25 2.51
CA GLY A 99 -6.16 12.65 1.83
C GLY A 99 -4.88 12.30 2.57
N ARG A 100 -4.94 11.65 3.73
CA ARG A 100 -3.76 11.00 4.32
C ARG A 100 -3.30 9.85 3.41
N ALA A 101 -2.02 9.75 3.15
CA ALA A 101 -1.44 8.72 2.31
C ALA A 101 -0.04 8.34 2.77
N ILE A 102 0.33 7.08 2.56
CA ILE A 102 1.63 6.53 2.91
C ILE A 102 2.16 5.76 1.71
N ALA A 103 3.44 5.93 1.40
CA ALA A 103 4.19 5.04 0.53
C ALA A 103 5.46 4.60 1.26
N LEU A 104 5.74 3.30 1.20
CA LEU A 104 6.86 2.64 1.84
C LEU A 104 7.73 1.97 0.79
N LYS A 105 9.04 1.92 1.04
CA LYS A 105 9.99 1.02 0.37
C LYS A 105 10.92 0.43 1.42
N ILE A 106 10.98 -0.89 1.51
CA ILE A 106 12.04 -1.57 2.25
C ILE A 106 13.28 -1.65 1.35
N SER A 107 14.42 -1.16 1.84
CA SER A 107 15.63 -1.00 1.02
C SER A 107 16.20 -2.32 0.51
N ASP A 108 16.04 -3.42 1.26
CA ASP A 108 16.50 -4.76 0.86
C ASP A 108 15.46 -5.54 0.03
N GLY A 109 14.34 -4.90 -0.31
CA GLY A 109 13.26 -5.51 -1.08
C GLY A 109 12.40 -6.53 -0.33
N ALA A 110 12.73 -6.86 0.93
CA ALA A 110 12.05 -7.91 1.66
C ALA A 110 10.75 -7.43 2.30
N ASN A 111 9.76 -8.34 2.38
CA ASN A 111 8.46 -8.04 2.98
C ASN A 111 8.47 -8.07 4.51
N ARG A 112 9.48 -8.66 5.17
CA ARG A 112 9.46 -8.86 6.64
C ARG A 112 9.35 -7.57 7.46
N ALA A 113 9.91 -6.46 6.99
CA ALA A 113 9.82 -5.19 7.72
C ALA A 113 8.52 -4.41 7.42
N ARG A 114 7.82 -4.75 6.33
CA ARG A 114 6.72 -3.96 5.79
C ARG A 114 5.47 -3.93 6.70
N PRO A 115 4.94 -5.05 7.23
CA PRO A 115 3.78 -5.02 8.13
C PRO A 115 3.97 -4.15 9.40
N PRO A 116 5.05 -4.31 10.21
CA PRO A 116 5.20 -3.52 11.42
C PRO A 116 5.51 -2.04 11.12
N VAL A 117 6.21 -1.73 10.02
CA VAL A 117 6.44 -0.33 9.59
C VAL A 117 5.13 0.33 9.15
N MET A 118 4.27 -0.37 8.40
CA MET A 118 2.97 0.16 7.99
C MET A 118 2.10 0.46 9.22
N LYS A 119 2.06 -0.44 10.20
CA LYS A 119 1.36 -0.19 11.48
C LYS A 119 1.83 1.10 12.13
N PHE A 120 3.14 1.25 12.31
CA PHE A 120 3.72 2.42 12.95
C PHE A 120 3.42 3.71 12.17
N ALA A 121 3.50 3.67 10.84
CA ALA A 121 3.18 4.82 9.98
C ALA A 121 1.70 5.23 10.07
N LEU A 122 0.78 4.26 10.07
CA LEU A 122 -0.65 4.51 10.27
C LEU A 122 -0.92 5.18 11.62
N GLN A 123 -0.31 4.66 12.69
CA GLN A 123 -0.45 5.24 14.03
C GLN A 123 0.16 6.64 14.11
N ALA A 124 1.31 6.88 13.48
CA ALA A 124 1.93 8.20 13.39
C ALA A 124 1.05 9.23 12.66
N LEU A 125 0.21 8.78 11.72
CA LEU A 125 -0.79 9.61 11.05
C LEU A 125 -2.12 9.70 11.79
N GLY A 126 -2.22 9.18 13.02
CA GLY A 126 -3.44 9.20 13.82
C GLY A 126 -4.57 8.36 13.22
N VAL A 127 -4.24 7.27 12.52
CA VAL A 127 -5.22 6.31 12.00
C VAL A 127 -5.51 5.27 13.07
N ASP A 128 -6.79 5.09 13.39
CA ASP A 128 -7.23 4.00 14.26
C ASP A 128 -7.11 2.67 13.52
N VAL A 129 -6.37 1.74 14.13
CA VAL A 129 -6.11 0.39 13.62
C VAL A 129 -6.66 -0.69 14.56
N SER A 130 -7.45 -0.31 15.57
CA SER A 130 -8.00 -1.23 16.57
C SER A 130 -8.91 -2.31 15.97
N ALA A 131 -9.59 -2.01 14.87
CA ALA A 131 -10.45 -2.94 14.14
C ALA A 131 -9.70 -3.79 13.10
N VAL A 132 -8.40 -3.56 12.89
CA VAL A 132 -7.60 -4.33 11.94
C VAL A 132 -7.21 -5.67 12.54
N ASP A 133 -7.40 -6.74 11.77
CA ASP A 133 -6.93 -8.07 12.15
C ASP A 133 -5.41 -8.03 12.47
N PRO A 134 -4.99 -8.46 13.67
CA PRO A 134 -3.58 -8.38 14.09
C PRO A 134 -2.60 -9.05 13.11
N ARG A 135 -3.05 -10.06 12.36
CA ARG A 135 -2.25 -10.74 11.33
C ARG A 135 -1.76 -9.78 10.24
N ALA A 136 -2.43 -8.66 10.02
CA ALA A 136 -2.00 -7.62 9.10
C ALA A 136 -0.66 -6.97 9.49
N PHE A 137 -0.27 -7.10 10.76
CA PHE A 137 0.92 -6.47 11.33
C PHE A 137 1.99 -7.48 11.76
N ASP A 138 1.67 -8.77 11.69
CA ASP A 138 2.58 -9.83 12.10
C ASP A 138 3.73 -9.97 11.10
N SER A 139 4.93 -10.16 11.65
CA SER A 139 6.12 -10.50 10.88
C SER A 139 6.92 -11.53 11.65
N VAL A 140 6.47 -12.78 11.56
CA VAL A 140 7.08 -13.92 12.22
C VAL A 140 8.19 -14.49 11.35
N ILE A 141 9.36 -14.72 11.95
CA ILE A 141 10.48 -15.42 11.31
C ILE A 141 10.35 -16.90 11.64
N PHE A 142 10.36 -17.74 10.61
CA PHE A 142 10.26 -19.19 10.76
C PHE A 142 11.59 -19.88 10.45
N GLY A 143 11.93 -20.90 11.24
CA GLY A 143 13.02 -21.83 10.98
C GLY A 143 12.48 -23.26 11.04
N HIS A 144 12.64 -24.04 9.96
CA HIS A 144 12.08 -25.38 9.83
C HIS A 144 10.57 -25.46 10.16
N GLY A 145 9.81 -24.45 9.73
CA GLY A 145 8.36 -24.36 9.97
C GLY A 145 7.94 -23.94 11.40
N LYS A 146 8.90 -23.67 12.29
CA LYS A 146 8.62 -23.20 13.66
C LYS A 146 8.93 -21.71 13.80
N PRO A 147 8.12 -20.93 14.55
CA PRO A 147 8.48 -19.55 14.89
C PRO A 147 9.80 -19.50 15.65
N VAL A 148 10.75 -18.69 15.18
CA VAL A 148 12.06 -18.48 15.81
C VAL A 148 12.35 -17.00 16.12
N GLY A 149 11.45 -16.09 15.74
CA GLY A 149 11.58 -14.67 16.05
C GLY A 149 10.51 -13.83 15.38
N SER A 150 10.64 -12.51 15.49
CA SER A 150 9.77 -11.55 14.80
C SER A 150 10.48 -10.24 14.49
N VAL A 151 9.92 -9.50 13.52
CA VAL A 151 10.34 -8.12 13.21
C VAL A 151 9.39 -7.15 13.89
N ARG A 152 9.95 -6.13 14.56
CA ARG A 152 9.19 -5.06 15.21
C ARG A 152 9.87 -3.72 15.00
N VAL A 153 9.08 -2.65 15.00
CA VAL A 153 9.60 -1.29 15.09
C VAL A 153 10.05 -1.03 16.53
N THR A 154 11.21 -0.39 16.69
CA THR A 154 11.79 -0.02 18.00
C THR A 154 11.59 1.46 18.35
N ALA A 155 11.21 2.28 17.37
CA ALA A 155 10.86 3.67 17.58
C ALA A 155 9.56 3.82 18.37
N THR A 156 9.41 4.96 19.04
CA THR A 156 8.22 5.39 19.78
C THR A 156 7.59 6.60 19.10
N LEU A 157 6.26 6.76 19.23
CA LEU A 157 5.51 7.93 18.76
C LEU A 157 5.56 9.08 19.75
#